data_AF-A0A5D0UZZ0-F1
#
_entry.id   AF-A0A5D0UZZ0-F1
#
_cell.length_a   1.000
_cell.length_b   1.000
_cell.length_c   1.000
_cell.angle_alpha   90.00
_cell.angle_beta   90.00
_cell.angle_gamma   90.00
#
_symmetry.space_group_name_H-M   'P 1'
#
loop_
_entity.id
_entity.type
_entity.pdbx_description
1 polymer ?
#
loop_
_entity_poly.entity_id
_entity_poly.type
_entity_poly.pdbx_seq_one_letter_code
_entity_poly.pdbx_strand_id
1 'polypeptide(L)'
;MRKLLILALVGLAAQLVDGALGMAYGLTSSTLLLFAGVAPAAASASVHLAEIGTTLAAGVAHWRFGNVDWRVVARIAVPGAIGAFAGATFLSSISTEAAAPWMAAILFTLGAYLLVRFSRPLRANPAAGRLRGRFLSPLGLVAGFIDATGGGGWGPVATPALLVSGRMEPRKVIGSVDTAEFMVAGAASAGFLIGLGSEGFLLPTVAALLIGGLIAAPIAAWLVRIVPAQLLGATIGGVIVLTNARTLLRAGELGGSVPPLVYALLGGGWLVALALAVRALRRTRRARAVAEAALAAQAAAAPVASPSVGQGDAAAPGEPRRLAAAVEG
;
A
#
# COMPACT_ATOMS: atom_id res chain seq x y z
N MET A 1 13.80 -24.97 12.96
CA MET A 1 14.54 -24.23 11.91
C MET A 1 13.76 -24.13 10.59
N ARG A 2 13.32 -25.23 9.95
CA ARG A 2 12.59 -25.18 8.66
C ARG A 2 11.35 -24.27 8.64
N LYS A 3 10.53 -24.27 9.71
CA LYS A 3 9.34 -23.40 9.83
C LYS A 3 9.68 -21.90 9.84
N LEU A 4 10.73 -21.51 10.57
CA LEU A 4 11.17 -20.10 10.65
C LEU A 4 11.75 -19.61 9.33
N LEU A 5 12.46 -20.47 8.60
CA LEU A 5 12.95 -20.12 7.25
C LEU A 5 11.80 -19.87 6.28
N ILE A 6 10.74 -20.70 6.32
CA ILE A 6 9.53 -20.47 5.52
C ILE A 6 8.88 -19.13 5.91
N LEU A 7 8.75 -18.83 7.21
CA LEU A 7 8.19 -17.56 7.68
C LEU A 7 9.04 -16.36 7.25
N ALA A 8 10.37 -16.49 7.25
CA ALA A 8 11.24 -15.43 6.74
C ALA A 8 11.06 -15.20 5.24
N LEU A 9 10.92 -16.26 4.44
CA LEU A 9 10.61 -16.14 3.01
C LEU A 9 9.22 -15.53 2.77
N VAL A 10 8.25 -15.83 3.64
CA VAL A 10 6.94 -15.19 3.63
C VAL A 10 7.06 -13.71 3.93
N GLY A 11 7.77 -13.31 4.99
CA GLY A 11 8.00 -11.90 5.33
C GLY A 11 8.71 -11.15 4.20
N LEU A 12 9.67 -11.80 3.53
CA LEU A 12 10.36 -11.27 2.35
C LEU A 12 9.38 -11.04 1.19
N ALA A 13 8.59 -12.07 0.82
CA ALA A 13 7.62 -11.96 -0.27
C ALA A 13 6.52 -10.94 0.05
N ALA A 14 6.03 -10.94 1.28
CA ALA A 14 5.02 -10.02 1.78
C ALA A 14 5.53 -8.57 1.68
N GLN A 15 6.75 -8.28 2.14
CA GLN A 15 7.30 -6.93 2.06
C GLN A 15 7.67 -6.50 0.64
N LEU A 16 8.09 -7.42 -0.23
CA LEU A 16 8.34 -7.09 -1.64
C LEU A 16 7.06 -6.59 -2.32
N VAL A 17 5.94 -7.23 -2.02
CA VAL A 17 4.63 -6.75 -2.49
C VAL A 17 4.30 -5.43 -1.82
N ASP A 18 4.44 -5.38 -0.50
CA ASP A 18 4.01 -4.25 0.31
C ASP A 18 4.70 -2.96 -0.08
N GLY A 19 6.04 -2.92 -0.10
CA GLY A 19 6.75 -1.73 -0.54
C GLY A 19 6.56 -1.44 -2.04
N ALA A 20 6.27 -2.44 -2.90
CA ALA A 20 6.06 -2.21 -4.32
C ALA A 20 4.64 -1.71 -4.67
N LEU A 21 3.64 -2.03 -3.85
CA LEU A 21 2.22 -1.77 -4.10
C LEU A 21 1.54 -0.91 -3.04
N GLY A 22 2.18 -0.68 -1.89
CA GLY A 22 1.66 -0.03 -0.70
C GLY A 22 0.61 -0.87 0.02
N MET A 23 0.76 -2.20 0.01
CA MET A 23 -0.24 -3.12 0.57
C MET A 23 0.23 -4.58 0.68
N ALA A 24 -0.42 -5.30 1.59
CA ALA A 24 -0.49 -6.75 1.70
C ALA A 24 0.62 -7.46 2.48
N TYR A 25 1.49 -6.73 3.20
CA TYR A 25 2.33 -7.38 4.20
C TYR A 25 1.47 -8.12 5.23
N GLY A 26 0.62 -7.37 5.94
CA GLY A 26 -0.26 -7.93 6.95
C GLY A 26 -1.24 -8.95 6.39
N LEU A 27 -1.96 -8.64 5.30
CA LEU A 27 -2.90 -9.59 4.68
C LEU A 27 -2.26 -10.95 4.43
N THR A 28 -1.08 -10.96 3.81
CA THR A 28 -0.38 -12.18 3.41
C THR A 28 0.12 -12.93 4.63
N SER A 29 0.79 -12.22 5.54
CA SER A 29 1.37 -12.80 6.75
C SER A 29 0.29 -13.35 7.68
N SER A 30 -0.73 -12.56 7.99
CA SER A 30 -1.86 -12.97 8.84
C SER A 30 -2.66 -14.11 8.24
N THR A 31 -2.93 -14.08 6.92
CA THR A 31 -3.59 -15.20 6.24
C THR A 31 -2.81 -16.50 6.40
N LEU A 32 -1.48 -16.47 6.27
CA LEU A 32 -0.65 -17.66 6.43
C LEU A 32 -0.58 -18.14 7.87
N LEU A 33 -0.53 -17.23 8.84
CA LEU A 33 -0.56 -17.58 10.26
C LEU A 33 -1.91 -18.20 10.67
N LEU A 34 -3.02 -17.61 10.22
CA LEU A 34 -4.36 -18.19 10.42
C LEU A 34 -4.47 -19.58 9.77
N PHE A 35 -3.95 -19.73 8.54
CA PHE A 35 -3.92 -21.02 7.87
C PHE A 35 -3.08 -22.07 8.63
N ALA A 36 -2.01 -21.62 9.30
CA ALA A 36 -1.19 -22.44 10.18
C ALA A 36 -1.82 -22.71 11.56
N GLY A 37 -3.03 -22.20 11.82
CA GLY A 37 -3.78 -22.42 13.06
C GLY A 37 -3.41 -21.48 14.20
N VAL A 38 -2.73 -20.36 13.91
CA VAL A 38 -2.43 -19.33 14.92
C VAL A 38 -3.71 -18.60 15.30
N ALA A 39 -3.88 -18.33 16.59
CA ALA A 39 -5.01 -17.55 17.09
C ALA A 39 -5.05 -16.15 16.43
N PRO A 40 -6.23 -15.63 16.03
CA PRO A 40 -6.35 -14.39 15.26
C PRO A 40 -5.68 -13.18 15.90
N ALA A 41 -5.92 -12.95 17.19
CA ALA A 41 -5.35 -11.84 17.93
C ALA A 41 -3.81 -11.95 18.02
N ALA A 42 -3.29 -13.15 18.26
CA ALA A 42 -1.83 -13.40 18.28
C ALA A 42 -1.18 -13.28 16.90
N ALA A 43 -1.87 -13.71 15.84
CA ALA A 43 -1.43 -13.55 14.46
C ALA A 43 -1.32 -12.06 14.11
N SER A 44 -2.39 -11.30 14.36
CA SER A 44 -2.43 -9.86 14.12
C SER A 44 -1.37 -9.13 14.95
N ALA A 45 -1.28 -9.40 16.26
CA ALA A 45 -0.27 -8.79 17.13
C ALA A 45 1.16 -9.05 16.66
N SER A 46 1.48 -10.29 16.28
CA SER A 46 2.81 -10.67 15.80
C SER A 46 3.17 -10.02 14.47
N VAL A 47 2.19 -9.89 13.57
CA VAL A 47 2.36 -9.25 12.27
C VAL A 47 2.61 -7.75 12.43
N HIS A 48 1.78 -7.05 13.20
CA HIS A 48 1.95 -5.61 13.43
C HIS A 48 3.26 -5.29 14.16
N LEU A 49 3.69 -6.16 15.09
CA LEU A 49 4.99 -5.98 15.75
C LEU A 49 6.16 -6.12 14.76
N ALA A 50 6.08 -7.06 13.82
CA ALA A 50 7.06 -7.18 12.75
C ALA A 50 7.00 -5.94 11.81
N GLU A 51 5.80 -5.47 11.50
CA GLU A 51 5.56 -4.30 10.64
C GLU A 51 6.19 -3.03 11.18
N ILE A 52 6.34 -2.84 12.50
CA ILE A 52 7.09 -1.67 13.03
C ILE A 52 8.47 -1.57 12.38
N GLY A 53 9.22 -2.68 12.34
CA GLY A 53 10.56 -2.68 11.78
C GLY A 53 10.57 -2.66 10.26
N THR A 54 9.67 -3.40 9.61
CA THR A 54 9.66 -3.47 8.15
C THR A 54 9.16 -2.17 7.51
N THR A 55 8.11 -1.56 8.05
CA THR A 55 7.56 -0.28 7.58
C THR A 55 8.49 0.89 7.91
N LEU A 56 9.26 0.83 9.00
CA LEU A 56 10.34 1.80 9.23
C LEU A 56 11.40 1.71 8.13
N ALA A 57 11.88 0.50 7.83
CA ALA A 57 12.86 0.29 6.77
C ALA A 57 12.32 0.68 5.39
N ALA A 58 11.07 0.33 5.10
CA ALA A 58 10.40 0.66 3.84
C ALA A 58 10.16 2.17 3.74
N GLY A 59 9.64 2.83 4.78
CA GLY A 59 9.46 4.28 4.82
C GLY A 59 10.76 5.06 4.62
N VAL A 60 11.86 4.61 5.25
CA VAL A 60 13.20 5.18 5.01
C VAL A 60 13.63 4.99 3.55
N ALA A 61 13.42 3.81 2.97
CA ALA A 61 13.76 3.54 1.57
C ALA A 61 12.92 4.38 0.60
N HIS A 62 11.60 4.43 0.79
CA HIS A 62 10.69 5.26 0.01
C HIS A 62 11.05 6.74 0.11
N TRP A 63 11.38 7.23 1.30
CA TRP A 63 11.83 8.60 1.48
C TRP A 63 13.10 8.89 0.67
N ARG A 64 14.11 8.02 0.75
CA ARG A 64 15.35 8.12 -0.05
C ARG A 64 15.10 8.09 -1.56
N PHE A 65 14.14 7.30 -2.01
CA PHE A 65 13.73 7.26 -3.43
C PHE A 65 12.80 8.42 -3.84
N GLY A 66 12.50 9.36 -2.93
CA GLY A 66 11.62 10.49 -3.23
C GLY A 66 10.16 10.06 -3.44
N ASN A 67 9.74 8.92 -2.89
CA ASN A 67 8.39 8.37 -3.00
C ASN A 67 7.45 8.89 -1.90
N VAL A 68 7.88 9.76 -0.98
CA VAL A 68 7.06 10.19 0.17
C VAL A 68 6.49 11.59 -0.03
N ASP A 69 5.23 11.79 0.33
CA ASP A 69 4.57 13.07 0.56
C ASP A 69 4.23 13.18 2.06
N TRP A 70 5.08 13.90 2.79
CA TRP A 70 4.96 14.07 4.25
C TRP A 70 3.64 14.72 4.68
N ARG A 71 3.00 15.49 3.79
CA ARG A 71 1.73 16.15 4.06
C ARG A 71 0.60 15.12 4.09
N VAL A 72 0.67 14.08 3.26
CA VAL A 72 -0.28 12.96 3.29
C VAL A 72 0.02 12.06 4.48
N VAL A 73 1.28 11.69 4.70
CA VAL A 73 1.72 10.89 5.86
C VAL A 73 1.14 11.46 7.15
N ALA A 74 1.41 12.73 7.46
CA ALA A 74 0.94 13.36 8.70
C ALA A 74 -0.59 13.37 8.86
N ARG A 75 -1.35 13.44 7.76
CA ARG A 75 -2.83 13.52 7.81
C ARG A 75 -3.54 12.18 7.88
N ILE A 76 -2.88 11.12 7.45
CA ILE A 76 -3.45 9.77 7.47
C ILE A 76 -2.90 8.93 8.62
N ALA A 77 -1.63 9.13 9.01
CA ALA A 77 -0.95 8.37 10.06
C ALA A 77 -1.60 8.56 11.44
N VAL A 78 -1.89 9.80 11.86
CA VAL A 78 -2.46 10.06 13.19
C VAL A 78 -3.86 9.46 13.33
N PRO A 79 -4.82 9.70 12.41
CA PRO A 79 -6.12 9.03 12.48
C PRO A 79 -6.00 7.53 12.31
N GLY A 80 -5.06 7.06 11.48
CA GLY A 80 -4.74 5.64 11.30
C GLY A 80 -4.29 4.97 12.59
N ALA A 81 -3.35 5.59 13.31
CA ALA A 81 -2.86 5.11 14.59
C ALA A 81 -3.98 5.01 15.63
N ILE A 82 -4.87 6.01 15.69
CA ILE A 82 -6.05 5.97 16.57
C ILE A 82 -6.96 4.79 16.20
N GLY A 83 -7.25 4.63 14.91
CA GLY A 83 -8.08 3.54 14.40
C GLY A 83 -7.47 2.18 14.70
N ALA A 84 -6.16 2.02 14.48
CA ALA A 84 -5.44 0.78 14.70
C ALA A 84 -5.31 0.41 16.17
N PHE A 85 -5.09 1.39 17.05
CA PHE A 85 -5.17 1.16 18.49
C PHE A 85 -6.56 0.67 18.89
N ALA A 86 -7.63 1.36 18.46
CA ALA A 86 -9.00 0.95 18.74
C ALA A 86 -9.34 -0.43 18.17
N GLY A 87 -8.86 -0.74 16.96
CA GLY A 87 -9.02 -2.05 16.33
C GLY A 87 -8.27 -3.16 17.05
N ALA A 88 -7.06 -2.89 17.55
CA ALA A 88 -6.28 -3.83 18.33
C ALA A 88 -6.94 -4.11 19.68
N THR A 89 -7.43 -3.07 20.37
CA THR A 89 -8.21 -3.22 21.61
C THR A 89 -9.50 -4.00 21.36
N PHE A 90 -10.20 -3.74 20.26
CA PHE A 90 -11.41 -4.48 19.88
C PHE A 90 -11.09 -5.95 19.61
N LEU A 91 -10.09 -6.26 18.76
CA LEU A 91 -9.73 -7.63 18.45
C LEU A 91 -9.25 -8.41 19.69
N SER A 92 -8.58 -7.72 20.62
CA SER A 92 -8.11 -8.32 21.88
C SER A 92 -9.24 -8.61 22.87
N SER A 93 -10.41 -7.98 22.74
CA SER A 93 -11.55 -8.17 23.64
C SER A 93 -12.57 -9.21 23.17
N ILE A 94 -12.46 -9.68 21.91
CA ILE A 94 -13.32 -10.73 21.37
C ILE A 94 -12.73 -12.12 21.67
N SER A 95 -13.59 -13.11 21.88
CA SER A 95 -13.14 -14.49 22.06
C SER A 95 -12.45 -15.03 20.80
N THR A 96 -11.50 -15.94 20.99
CA THR A 96 -10.74 -16.56 19.89
C THR A 96 -11.66 -17.24 18.86
N GLU A 97 -12.74 -17.87 19.33
CA GLU A 97 -13.73 -18.57 18.51
C GLU A 97 -14.47 -17.60 17.58
N ALA A 98 -14.85 -16.42 18.08
CA ALA A 98 -15.51 -15.39 17.29
C ALA A 98 -14.53 -14.61 16.40
N ALA A 99 -13.28 -14.43 16.84
CA ALA A 99 -12.28 -13.66 16.13
C ALA A 99 -11.83 -14.32 14.81
N ALA A 100 -11.80 -15.66 14.76
CA ALA A 100 -11.31 -16.38 13.57
C ALA A 100 -12.18 -16.19 12.32
N PRO A 101 -13.52 -16.43 12.36
CA PRO A 101 -14.38 -16.16 11.22
C PRO A 101 -14.47 -14.66 10.91
N TRP A 102 -14.42 -13.79 11.92
CA TRP A 102 -14.41 -12.34 11.73
C TRP A 102 -13.20 -11.86 10.92
N MET A 103 -12.00 -12.22 11.37
CA MET A 103 -10.75 -11.86 10.70
C MET A 103 -10.69 -12.46 9.29
N ALA A 104 -11.09 -13.73 9.14
CA ALA A 104 -11.14 -14.38 7.83
C ALA A 104 -12.15 -13.70 6.88
N ALA A 105 -13.28 -13.19 7.38
CA ALA A 105 -14.26 -12.46 6.58
C ALA A 105 -13.71 -11.12 6.09
N ILE A 106 -12.98 -10.39 6.95
CA ILE A 106 -12.30 -9.15 6.58
C ILE A 106 -11.23 -9.45 5.51
N LEU A 107 -10.34 -10.41 5.77
CA LEU A 107 -9.27 -10.79 4.83
C LEU A 107 -9.85 -11.25 3.49
N PHE A 108 -10.88 -12.09 3.50
CA PHE A 108 -11.57 -12.54 2.29
C PHE A 108 -12.19 -11.37 1.51
N THR A 109 -12.88 -10.47 2.22
CA THR A 109 -13.52 -9.29 1.60
C THR A 109 -12.49 -8.36 0.99
N LEU A 110 -11.39 -8.10 1.69
CA LEU A 110 -10.27 -7.33 1.16
C LEU A 110 -9.65 -8.03 -0.04
N GLY A 111 -9.36 -9.33 0.03
CA GLY A 111 -8.84 -10.10 -1.11
C GLY A 111 -9.76 -10.04 -2.34
N ALA A 112 -11.07 -10.17 -2.14
CA ALA A 112 -12.06 -10.05 -3.20
C ALA A 112 -12.12 -8.64 -3.78
N TYR A 113 -12.06 -7.62 -2.91
CA TYR A 113 -11.94 -6.22 -3.33
C TYR A 113 -10.69 -6.00 -4.19
N LEU A 114 -9.53 -6.55 -3.80
CA LEU A 114 -8.29 -6.45 -4.57
C LEU A 114 -8.42 -7.10 -5.95
N LEU A 115 -9.00 -8.29 -6.04
CA LEU A 115 -9.28 -8.97 -7.32
C LEU A 115 -10.10 -8.09 -8.26
N VAL A 116 -11.20 -7.51 -7.76
CA VAL A 116 -12.08 -6.64 -8.55
C VAL A 116 -11.40 -5.32 -8.89
N ARG A 117 -10.66 -4.74 -7.94
CA ARG A 117 -9.99 -3.45 -8.11
C ARG A 117 -8.91 -3.50 -9.17
N PHE A 118 -8.09 -4.55 -9.15
CA PHE A 118 -6.91 -4.71 -10.01
C PHE A 118 -7.19 -5.42 -11.33
N SER A 119 -8.35 -6.04 -11.49
CA SER A 119 -8.87 -6.47 -12.81
C SER A 119 -9.37 -5.32 -13.68
N ARG A 120 -9.44 -4.09 -13.14
CA ARG A 120 -9.88 -2.88 -13.85
C ARG A 120 -8.71 -1.91 -14.09
N PRO A 121 -8.74 -1.08 -15.15
CA PRO A 121 -7.69 -0.09 -15.40
C PRO A 121 -7.55 0.92 -14.26
N LEU A 122 -6.30 1.28 -13.92
CA LEU A 122 -5.99 2.39 -13.02
C LEU A 122 -6.03 3.68 -13.85
N ARG A 123 -6.97 4.59 -13.55
CA ARG A 123 -7.05 5.91 -14.20
C ARG A 123 -6.46 6.95 -13.26
N ALA A 124 -5.37 7.59 -13.67
CA ALA A 124 -4.89 8.81 -13.02
C ALA A 124 -5.65 10.00 -13.59
N ASN A 125 -6.02 10.97 -12.74
CA ASN A 125 -6.54 12.25 -13.19
C ASN A 125 -5.72 13.36 -12.50
N PRO A 126 -4.56 13.74 -13.08
CA PRO A 126 -3.66 14.75 -12.50
C PRO A 126 -4.33 16.11 -12.26
N ALA A 127 -5.44 16.42 -12.94
CA ALA A 127 -6.18 17.67 -12.80
C ALA A 127 -7.05 17.75 -11.52
N ALA A 128 -7.18 16.68 -10.74
CA ALA A 128 -8.14 16.58 -9.64
C ALA A 128 -7.77 17.35 -8.34
N GLY A 129 -6.72 18.17 -8.36
CA GLY A 129 -6.26 18.97 -7.23
C GLY A 129 -5.64 18.16 -6.08
N ARG A 130 -5.42 18.80 -4.92
CA ARG A 130 -4.70 18.18 -3.78
C ARG A 130 -5.61 17.32 -2.88
N LEU A 131 -5.03 16.31 -2.23
CA LEU A 131 -5.70 15.53 -1.19
C LEU A 131 -5.94 16.37 0.07
N ARG A 132 -7.19 16.40 0.55
CA ARG A 132 -7.62 17.21 1.71
C ARG A 132 -7.75 16.35 2.97
N GLY A 133 -7.53 16.96 4.14
CA GLY A 133 -7.66 16.29 5.45
C GLY A 133 -9.02 15.64 5.69
N ARG A 134 -10.12 16.29 5.29
CA ARG A 134 -11.49 15.74 5.39
C ARG A 134 -11.71 14.42 4.66
N PHE A 135 -10.83 14.05 3.72
CA PHE A 135 -10.85 12.75 3.06
C PHE A 135 -9.84 11.79 3.70
N LEU A 136 -8.62 12.28 4.00
CA LEU A 136 -7.53 11.47 4.55
C LEU A 136 -7.80 11.00 5.97
N SER A 137 -8.40 11.83 6.83
CA SER A 137 -8.61 11.49 8.23
C SER A 137 -9.63 10.36 8.46
N PRO A 138 -10.85 10.40 7.90
CA PRO A 138 -11.78 9.27 8.03
C PRO A 138 -11.25 8.02 7.33
N LEU A 139 -10.56 8.18 6.20
CA LEU A 139 -9.90 7.06 5.51
C LEU A 139 -8.86 6.40 6.41
N GLY A 140 -7.96 7.18 7.01
CA GLY A 140 -6.93 6.68 7.91
C GLY A 140 -7.53 5.95 9.10
N LEU A 141 -8.52 6.56 9.77
CA LEU A 141 -9.21 5.97 10.92
C LEU A 141 -9.80 4.59 10.58
N VAL A 142 -10.56 4.50 9.48
CA VAL A 142 -11.18 3.24 9.06
C VAL A 142 -10.13 2.23 8.60
N ALA A 143 -9.13 2.67 7.84
CA ALA A 143 -8.05 1.81 7.37
C ALA A 143 -7.29 1.20 8.55
N GLY A 144 -6.90 2.00 9.54
CA GLY A 144 -6.21 1.52 10.74
C GLY A 144 -7.05 0.57 11.58
N PHE A 145 -8.35 0.85 11.76
CA PHE A 145 -9.23 -0.08 12.48
C PHE A 145 -9.34 -1.44 11.78
N ILE A 146 -9.57 -1.44 10.46
CA ILE A 146 -9.59 -2.66 9.65
C ILE A 146 -8.21 -3.33 9.65
N ASP A 147 -7.13 -2.54 9.77
CA ASP A 147 -5.77 -3.03 9.84
C ASP A 147 -5.55 -3.98 11.00
N ALA A 148 -5.78 -3.49 12.22
CA ALA A 148 -5.61 -4.29 13.42
C ALA A 148 -6.62 -5.44 13.53
N THR A 149 -7.88 -5.21 13.17
CA THR A 149 -8.94 -6.23 13.29
C THR A 149 -8.87 -7.33 12.22
N GLY A 150 -8.37 -6.99 11.02
CA GLY A 150 -8.18 -7.90 9.91
C GLY A 150 -6.78 -8.48 9.82
N GLY A 151 -5.80 -7.92 10.53
CA GLY A 151 -4.39 -8.30 10.46
C GLY A 151 -3.65 -7.82 9.21
N GLY A 152 -4.01 -6.66 8.63
CA GLY A 152 -3.34 -6.12 7.43
C GLY A 152 -4.21 -5.32 6.45
N GLY A 153 -5.29 -4.73 6.94
CA GLY A 153 -6.22 -3.89 6.20
C GLY A 153 -5.72 -2.50 5.76
N TRP A 154 -4.60 -2.00 6.29
CA TRP A 154 -4.12 -0.64 6.02
C TRP A 154 -3.94 -0.35 4.53
N GLY A 155 -3.03 -1.06 3.86
CA GLY A 155 -2.74 -0.87 2.45
C GLY A 155 -3.94 -1.10 1.51
N PRO A 156 -4.69 -2.21 1.62
CA PRO A 156 -5.87 -2.49 0.78
C PRO A 156 -6.97 -1.45 0.86
N VAL A 157 -7.11 -0.77 1.99
CA VAL A 157 -8.11 0.29 2.17
C VAL A 157 -7.53 1.63 1.74
N ALA A 158 -6.36 2.01 2.25
CA ALA A 158 -5.76 3.33 2.02
C ALA A 158 -5.23 3.49 0.59
N THR A 159 -4.40 2.56 0.10
CA THR A 159 -3.69 2.71 -1.17
C THR A 159 -4.64 2.78 -2.36
N PRO A 160 -5.57 1.83 -2.57
CA PRO A 160 -6.56 1.94 -3.63
C PRO A 160 -7.43 3.20 -3.55
N ALA A 161 -7.85 3.63 -2.36
CA ALA A 161 -8.64 4.86 -2.20
C ALA A 161 -7.88 6.11 -2.66
N LEU A 162 -6.59 6.20 -2.32
CA LEU A 162 -5.73 7.28 -2.78
C LEU A 162 -5.42 7.18 -4.28
N LEU A 163 -5.15 5.99 -4.80
CA LEU A 163 -4.91 5.76 -6.24
C LEU A 163 -6.14 6.10 -7.08
N VAL A 164 -7.35 5.73 -6.63
CA VAL A 164 -8.61 6.04 -7.33
C VAL A 164 -8.89 7.53 -7.37
N SER A 165 -8.47 8.28 -6.34
CA SER A 165 -8.61 9.74 -6.34
C SER A 165 -7.91 10.39 -7.54
N GLY A 166 -6.86 9.75 -8.09
CA GLY A 166 -6.11 10.21 -9.25
C GLY A 166 -5.26 11.47 -8.99
N ARG A 167 -5.26 12.00 -7.76
CA ARG A 167 -4.68 13.30 -7.35
C ARG A 167 -3.17 13.26 -7.08
N MET A 168 -2.59 12.09 -7.04
CA MET A 168 -1.20 11.87 -6.66
C MET A 168 -0.59 10.78 -7.54
N GLU A 169 0.70 10.92 -7.86
CA GLU A 169 1.43 9.88 -8.58
C GLU A 169 1.39 8.56 -7.80
N PRO A 170 1.23 7.40 -8.47
CA PRO A 170 1.13 6.11 -7.78
C PRO A 170 2.29 5.81 -6.84
N ARG A 171 3.54 6.13 -7.24
CA ARG A 171 4.71 5.93 -6.37
C ARG A 171 4.65 6.78 -5.09
N LYS A 172 4.09 7.98 -5.19
CA LYS A 172 3.90 8.91 -4.06
C LYS A 172 2.79 8.44 -3.13
N VAL A 173 1.72 7.88 -3.68
CA VAL A 173 0.66 7.24 -2.88
C VAL A 173 1.25 6.08 -2.09
N ILE A 174 1.88 5.13 -2.79
CA ILE A 174 2.45 3.92 -2.20
C ILE A 174 3.44 4.27 -1.09
N GLY A 175 4.46 5.08 -1.40
CA GLY A 175 5.47 5.43 -0.41
C GLY A 175 4.92 6.21 0.78
N SER A 176 3.90 7.05 0.59
CA SER A 176 3.30 7.78 1.72
C SER A 176 2.42 6.91 2.60
N VAL A 177 1.69 5.94 2.02
CA VAL A 177 0.87 4.99 2.79
C VAL A 177 1.75 4.05 3.59
N ASP A 178 2.77 3.46 2.96
CA ASP A 178 3.75 2.58 3.59
C ASP A 178 4.55 3.30 4.71
N THR A 179 4.98 4.55 4.46
CA THR A 179 5.66 5.35 5.51
C THR A 179 4.74 5.66 6.69
N ALA A 180 3.45 5.93 6.43
CA ALA A 180 2.49 6.21 7.50
C ALA A 180 2.17 4.96 8.34
N GLU A 181 2.31 3.77 7.76
CA GLU A 181 2.05 2.49 8.41
C GLU A 181 2.94 2.25 9.62
N PHE A 182 4.15 2.81 9.66
CA PHE A 182 5.01 2.76 10.86
C PHE A 182 4.29 3.24 12.12
N MET A 183 3.53 4.34 12.02
CA MET A 183 2.78 4.87 13.15
C MET A 183 1.55 4.00 13.48
N VAL A 184 0.93 3.42 12.45
CA VAL A 184 -0.26 2.57 12.53
C VAL A 184 0.10 1.23 13.20
N ALA A 185 1.11 0.55 12.70
CA ALA A 185 1.67 -0.68 13.24
C ALA A 185 2.19 -0.50 14.67
N GLY A 186 2.82 0.64 14.97
CA GLY A 186 3.23 0.99 16.33
C GLY A 186 2.04 1.12 17.29
N ALA A 187 0.97 1.80 16.86
CA ALA A 187 -0.24 1.96 17.67
C ALA A 187 -1.04 0.65 17.82
N ALA A 188 -1.14 -0.15 16.75
CA ALA A 188 -1.72 -1.48 16.82
C ALA A 188 -0.97 -2.37 17.82
N SER A 189 0.36 -2.41 17.72
CA SER A 189 1.22 -3.18 18.62
C SER A 189 1.08 -2.74 20.07
N ALA A 190 0.97 -1.43 20.33
CA ALA A 190 0.68 -0.93 21.67
C ALA A 190 -0.70 -1.38 22.17
N GLY A 191 -1.73 -1.32 21.33
CA GLY A 191 -3.08 -1.80 21.66
C GLY A 191 -3.11 -3.30 21.97
N PHE A 192 -2.41 -4.12 21.18
CA PHE A 192 -2.27 -5.56 21.45
C PHE A 192 -1.45 -5.85 22.71
N LEU A 193 -0.39 -5.08 22.98
CA LEU A 193 0.40 -5.24 24.19
C LEU A 193 -0.43 -4.95 25.44
N ILE A 194 -1.28 -3.93 25.40
CA ILE A 194 -2.21 -3.61 26.50
C ILE A 194 -3.30 -4.69 26.62
N GLY A 195 -3.87 -5.14 25.50
CA GLY A 195 -5.00 -6.07 25.49
C GLY A 195 -4.63 -7.52 25.80
N LEU A 196 -3.46 -7.98 25.34
CA LEU A 196 -3.03 -9.39 25.40
C LEU A 196 -1.79 -9.62 26.26
N GLY A 197 -1.08 -8.56 26.66
CA GLY A 197 0.24 -8.69 27.29
C GLY A 197 1.33 -9.16 26.31
N SER A 198 2.53 -9.44 26.84
CA SER A 198 3.67 -9.92 26.03
C SER A 198 3.46 -11.33 25.46
N GLU A 199 2.60 -12.14 26.09
CA GLU A 199 2.27 -13.49 25.64
C GLU A 199 1.47 -13.53 24.33
N GLY A 200 0.81 -12.42 23.98
CA GLY A 200 0.12 -12.27 22.70
C GLY A 200 1.05 -12.26 21.47
N PHE A 201 2.36 -12.09 21.67
CA PHE A 201 3.34 -11.98 20.59
C PHE A 201 4.15 -13.27 20.40
N LEU A 202 4.12 -13.82 19.20
CA LEU A 202 4.93 -14.97 18.81
C LEU A 202 6.32 -14.50 18.37
N LEU A 203 7.20 -14.15 19.33
CA LEU A 203 8.51 -13.54 19.04
C LEU A 203 9.35 -14.26 17.98
N PRO A 204 9.42 -15.60 17.90
CA PRO A 204 10.15 -16.27 16.83
C PRO A 204 9.54 -16.01 15.43
N THR A 205 8.21 -15.93 15.35
CA THR A 205 7.48 -15.59 14.13
C THR A 205 7.71 -14.13 13.76
N VAL A 206 7.63 -13.22 14.74
CA VAL A 206 7.92 -11.79 14.58
C VAL A 206 9.32 -11.61 13.99
N ALA A 207 10.34 -12.22 14.60
CA ALA A 207 11.71 -12.12 14.15
C ALA A 207 11.91 -12.67 12.73
N ALA A 208 11.31 -13.81 12.41
CA ALA A 208 11.40 -14.38 11.07
C ALA A 208 10.78 -13.45 10.01
N LEU A 209 9.55 -12.99 10.25
CA LEU A 209 8.83 -12.06 9.36
C LEU A 209 9.58 -10.73 9.19
N LEU A 210 10.10 -10.19 10.30
CA LEU A 210 10.89 -8.97 10.32
C LEU A 210 12.18 -9.11 9.50
N ILE A 211 12.96 -10.17 9.71
CA ILE A 211 14.22 -10.39 8.98
C ILE A 211 13.97 -10.45 7.47
N GLY A 212 12.96 -11.23 7.06
CA GLY A 212 12.56 -11.30 5.66
C GLY A 212 12.17 -9.94 5.09
N GLY A 213 11.34 -9.19 5.84
CA GLY A 213 10.87 -7.88 5.43
C GLY A 213 11.98 -6.83 5.35
N LEU A 214 12.91 -6.79 6.31
CA LEU A 214 14.03 -5.84 6.31
C LEU A 214 14.90 -5.98 5.06
N ILE A 215 15.12 -7.21 4.58
CA ILE A 215 15.86 -7.47 3.34
C ILE A 215 15.09 -6.95 2.12
N ALA A 216 13.78 -7.18 2.10
CA ALA A 216 12.91 -6.83 0.98
C ALA A 216 12.57 -5.34 0.88
N ALA A 217 12.43 -4.62 1.99
CA ALA A 217 11.99 -3.23 2.05
C ALA A 217 12.71 -2.27 1.07
N PRO A 218 14.05 -2.21 1.02
CA PRO A 218 14.74 -1.32 0.07
C PRO A 218 14.54 -1.73 -1.39
N ILE A 219 14.46 -3.04 -1.66
CA ILE A 219 14.23 -3.59 -3.00
C ILE A 219 12.82 -3.22 -3.46
N ALA A 220 11.82 -3.38 -2.58
CA ALA A 220 10.43 -3.08 -2.84
C ALA A 220 10.20 -1.60 -3.19
N ALA A 221 10.81 -0.68 -2.43
CA ALA A 221 10.68 0.76 -2.65
C ALA A 221 11.22 1.21 -4.03
N TRP A 222 12.24 0.51 -4.55
CA TRP A 222 12.74 0.69 -5.91
C TRP A 222 11.79 0.07 -6.95
N LEU A 223 11.30 -1.14 -6.69
CA LEU A 223 10.43 -1.92 -7.59
C LEU A 223 9.10 -1.23 -7.92
N VAL A 224 8.59 -0.33 -7.07
CA VAL A 224 7.39 0.49 -7.34
C VAL A 224 7.37 1.10 -8.75
N ARG A 225 8.54 1.46 -9.28
CA ARG A 225 8.66 2.14 -10.57
C ARG A 225 8.49 1.20 -11.77
N ILE A 226 8.61 -0.10 -11.55
CA ILE A 226 8.75 -1.11 -12.62
C ILE A 226 7.58 -2.09 -12.58
N VAL A 227 7.11 -2.44 -11.39
CA VAL A 227 6.22 -3.56 -11.18
C VAL A 227 4.77 -3.22 -11.57
N PRO A 228 4.10 -4.07 -12.36
CA PRO A 228 2.71 -3.87 -12.74
C PRO A 228 1.76 -4.21 -11.59
N ALA A 229 1.27 -3.19 -10.90
CA ALA A 229 0.37 -3.33 -9.75
C ALA A 229 -0.87 -4.19 -10.02
N GLN A 230 -1.41 -4.16 -11.24
CA GLN A 230 -2.58 -4.96 -11.62
C GLN A 230 -2.36 -6.46 -11.48
N LEU A 231 -1.19 -6.97 -11.85
CA LEU A 231 -0.93 -8.41 -11.83
C LEU A 231 -0.71 -8.89 -10.39
N LEU A 232 0.15 -8.20 -9.64
CA LEU A 232 0.39 -8.59 -8.25
C LEU A 232 -0.87 -8.48 -7.40
N GLY A 233 -1.63 -7.39 -7.52
CA GLY A 233 -2.87 -7.20 -6.77
C GLY A 233 -3.91 -8.30 -7.06
N ALA A 234 -4.05 -8.72 -8.33
CA ALA A 234 -4.93 -9.82 -8.70
C ALA A 234 -4.42 -11.19 -8.21
N THR A 235 -3.11 -11.46 -8.29
CA THR A 235 -2.52 -12.70 -7.76
C THR A 235 -2.75 -12.81 -6.26
N ILE A 236 -2.44 -11.76 -5.51
CA ILE A 236 -2.48 -11.78 -4.04
C ILE A 236 -3.91 -11.78 -3.54
N GLY A 237 -4.80 -10.98 -4.14
CA GLY A 237 -6.22 -11.03 -3.85
C GLY A 237 -6.80 -12.45 -3.99
N GLY A 238 -6.40 -13.18 -5.03
CA GLY A 238 -6.84 -14.57 -5.24
C GLY A 238 -6.30 -15.54 -4.20
N VAL A 239 -5.01 -15.45 -3.85
CA VAL A 239 -4.42 -16.27 -2.78
C VAL A 239 -5.14 -16.03 -1.45
N ILE A 240 -5.38 -14.77 -1.09
CA ILE A 240 -6.08 -14.39 0.16
C ILE A 240 -7.51 -14.92 0.16
N VAL A 241 -8.24 -14.78 -0.95
CA VAL A 241 -9.62 -15.28 -1.08
C VAL A 241 -9.67 -16.80 -0.90
N LEU A 242 -8.81 -17.56 -1.59
CA LEU A 242 -8.82 -19.02 -1.54
C LEU A 242 -8.43 -19.56 -0.16
N THR A 243 -7.45 -18.95 0.48
CA THR A 243 -6.96 -19.36 1.81
C THR A 243 -7.98 -19.07 2.90
N ASN A 244 -8.60 -17.88 2.90
CA ASN A 244 -9.59 -17.49 3.92
C ASN A 244 -10.97 -18.12 3.69
N ALA A 245 -11.30 -18.52 2.45
CA ALA A 245 -12.51 -19.30 2.17
C ALA A 245 -12.58 -20.58 3.03
N ARG A 246 -11.43 -21.21 3.30
CA ARG A 246 -11.36 -22.41 4.15
C ARG A 246 -11.93 -22.15 5.55
N THR A 247 -11.51 -21.04 6.17
CA THR A 247 -11.91 -20.66 7.53
C THR A 247 -13.40 -20.33 7.56
N LEU A 248 -13.90 -19.62 6.54
CA LEU A 248 -15.32 -19.26 6.43
C LEU A 248 -16.21 -20.48 6.19
N LEU A 249 -15.82 -21.40 5.30
CA LEU A 249 -16.56 -22.63 5.05
C LEU A 249 -16.65 -23.51 6.29
N ARG A 250 -15.55 -23.61 7.05
CA ARG A 250 -15.51 -24.35 8.32
C ARG A 250 -16.39 -23.71 9.39
N ALA A 251 -16.36 -22.38 9.50
CA ALA A 251 -17.18 -21.66 10.46
C ALA A 251 -18.68 -21.75 10.14
N GLY A 252 -19.05 -21.84 8.86
CA GLY A 252 -20.43 -22.08 8.43
C GLY A 252 -20.84 -23.56 8.45
N GLU A 253 -19.99 -24.46 8.96
CA GLU A 253 -20.21 -25.91 8.99
C GLU A 253 -20.55 -26.52 7.61
N LEU A 254 -20.06 -25.89 6.54
CA LEU A 254 -20.36 -26.27 5.16
C LEU A 254 -19.48 -27.46 4.74
N GLY A 255 -20.10 -28.65 4.66
CA GLY A 255 -19.46 -29.91 4.26
C GLY A 255 -19.90 -30.45 2.89
N GLY A 256 -19.49 -31.69 2.59
CA GLY A 256 -19.91 -32.42 1.40
C GLY A 256 -19.42 -31.81 0.08
N SER A 257 -20.33 -31.62 -0.88
CA SER A 257 -20.01 -31.09 -2.21
C SER A 257 -19.87 -29.57 -2.26
N VAL A 258 -20.17 -28.86 -1.17
CA VAL A 258 -20.14 -27.37 -1.14
C VAL A 258 -18.70 -26.83 -1.22
N PRO A 259 -17.72 -27.26 -0.39
CA PRO A 259 -16.36 -26.77 -0.49
C PRO A 259 -15.73 -26.89 -1.88
N PRO A 260 -15.75 -28.05 -2.59
CA PRO A 260 -15.14 -28.13 -3.91
C PRO A 260 -15.83 -27.24 -4.93
N LEU A 261 -17.16 -27.06 -4.87
CA LEU A 261 -17.88 -26.13 -5.73
C LEU A 261 -17.45 -24.67 -5.48
N VAL A 262 -17.37 -24.26 -4.21
CA VAL A 262 -16.91 -22.91 -3.84
C VAL A 262 -15.48 -22.68 -4.32
N TYR A 263 -14.57 -23.64 -4.10
CA TYR A 263 -13.19 -23.54 -4.60
C TYR A 263 -13.10 -23.49 -6.13
N ALA A 264 -13.95 -24.23 -6.85
CA ALA A 264 -14.01 -24.17 -8.31
C ALA A 264 -14.48 -22.80 -8.80
N LEU A 265 -15.52 -22.23 -8.18
CA LEU A 265 -16.03 -20.89 -8.51
C LEU A 265 -15.00 -19.80 -8.20
N LEU A 266 -14.37 -19.84 -7.02
CA LEU A 266 -13.32 -18.89 -6.63
C LEU A 266 -12.09 -19.00 -7.54
N GLY A 267 -11.67 -20.22 -7.88
CA GLY A 267 -10.58 -20.48 -8.81
C GLY A 267 -10.88 -19.94 -10.22
N GLY A 268 -12.08 -20.22 -10.74
CA GLY A 268 -12.55 -19.66 -12.01
C GLY A 268 -12.60 -18.13 -12.00
N GLY A 269 -13.16 -17.54 -10.94
CA GLY A 269 -13.18 -16.09 -10.74
C GLY A 269 -11.78 -15.47 -10.68
N TRP A 270 -10.83 -16.15 -10.04
CA TRP A 270 -9.44 -15.70 -9.99
C TRP A 270 -8.77 -15.73 -11.36
N LEU A 271 -8.94 -16.81 -12.14
CA LEU A 271 -8.43 -16.90 -13.51
C LEU A 271 -9.00 -15.80 -14.41
N VAL A 272 -10.30 -15.52 -14.29
CA VAL A 272 -10.95 -14.41 -14.99
C VAL A 272 -10.35 -13.07 -14.57
N ALA A 273 -10.17 -12.83 -13.27
CA ALA A 273 -9.59 -11.60 -12.75
C ALA A 273 -8.13 -11.40 -13.24
N LEU A 274 -7.33 -12.47 -13.29
CA LEU A 274 -5.97 -12.45 -13.85
C LEU A 274 -5.99 -12.12 -15.35
N ALA A 275 -6.86 -12.76 -16.14
CA ALA A 275 -7.00 -12.46 -17.56
C ALA A 275 -7.42 -10.99 -17.80
N LEU A 276 -8.35 -10.49 -16.98
CA LEU A 276 -8.77 -9.08 -17.02
C LEU A 276 -7.65 -8.13 -16.58
N ALA A 277 -6.87 -8.46 -15.55
CA ALA A 277 -5.72 -7.68 -15.11
C ALA A 277 -4.64 -7.60 -16.20
N VAL A 278 -4.34 -8.72 -16.89
CA VAL A 278 -3.44 -8.73 -18.06
C VAL A 278 -3.99 -7.83 -19.18
N ARG A 279 -5.29 -7.93 -19.49
CA ARG A 279 -5.93 -7.06 -20.49
C ARG A 279 -5.86 -5.59 -20.09
N ALA A 280 -6.14 -5.26 -18.84
CA ALA A 280 -6.09 -3.90 -18.30
C ALA A 280 -4.67 -3.33 -18.34
N LEU A 281 -3.66 -4.13 -17.99
CA LEU A 281 -2.25 -3.76 -18.09
C LEU A 281 -1.85 -3.49 -19.55
N ARG A 282 -2.19 -4.39 -20.48
CA ARG A 282 -1.91 -4.21 -21.92
C ARG A 282 -2.58 -2.95 -22.47
N ARG A 283 -3.83 -2.68 -22.11
CA ARG A 283 -4.56 -1.46 -22.49
C ARG A 283 -3.87 -0.20 -21.93
N THR A 284 -3.46 -0.23 -20.67
CA THR A 284 -2.76 0.90 -20.03
C THR A 284 -1.42 1.18 -20.72
N ARG A 285 -0.64 0.13 -21.04
CA ARG A 285 0.63 0.26 -21.76
C ARG A 285 0.44 0.81 -23.17
N ARG A 286 -0.56 0.31 -23.91
CA ARG A 286 -0.91 0.82 -25.25
C ARG A 286 -1.33 2.29 -25.21
N ALA A 287 -2.19 2.67 -24.27
CA ALA A 287 -2.61 4.06 -24.12
C ALA A 287 -1.45 5.01 -23.81
N ARG A 288 -0.49 4.59 -22.98
CA ARG A 288 0.74 5.36 -22.72
C ARG A 288 1.60 5.50 -23.98
N ALA A 289 1.84 4.40 -24.69
CA ALA A 289 2.63 4.43 -25.93
C ALA A 289 2.01 5.36 -26.99
N VAL A 290 0.67 5.35 -27.14
CA VAL A 290 -0.04 6.27 -28.04
C VAL A 290 0.11 7.73 -27.60
N ALA A 291 -0.02 8.01 -26.30
CA ALA A 291 0.14 9.36 -25.77
C ALA A 291 1.59 9.88 -25.94
N GLU A 292 2.59 9.03 -25.68
CA GLU A 292 4.01 9.35 -25.89
C GLU A 292 4.32 9.61 -27.36
N ALA A 293 3.80 8.78 -28.28
CA ALA A 293 3.94 9.00 -29.72
C ALA A 293 3.27 10.31 -30.18
N ALA A 294 2.08 10.64 -29.65
CA ALA A 294 1.40 11.90 -29.96
C ALA A 294 2.15 13.12 -29.45
N LEU A 295 2.76 13.05 -28.25
CA LEU A 295 3.61 14.10 -27.70
C LEU A 295 4.91 14.27 -28.51
N ALA A 296 5.55 13.17 -28.91
CA ALA A 296 6.74 13.21 -29.75
C ALA A 296 6.44 13.82 -31.13
N ALA A 297 5.30 13.47 -31.73
CA ALA A 297 4.87 14.06 -33.00
C ALA A 297 4.59 15.57 -32.87
N GLN A 298 3.98 16.02 -31.77
CA GLN A 298 3.78 17.46 -31.50
C GLN A 298 5.11 18.21 -31.31
N ALA A 299 6.07 17.61 -30.60
CA ALA A 299 7.39 18.19 -30.42
C ALA A 299 8.18 18.30 -31.73
N ALA A 300 8.06 17.31 -32.62
CA ALA A 300 8.68 17.33 -33.94
C ALA A 300 8.02 18.33 -34.92
N ALA A 301 6.73 18.63 -34.72
CA ALA A 301 5.99 19.61 -35.53
C ALA A 301 6.10 21.05 -35.01
N ALA A 302 6.72 21.29 -33.85
CA ALA A 302 6.94 22.63 -33.33
C ALA A 302 7.94 23.37 -34.24
N PRO A 303 7.61 24.57 -34.78
CA PRO A 303 8.51 25.28 -35.67
C PRO A 303 9.80 25.62 -34.93
N VAL A 304 10.94 25.27 -35.54
CA VAL A 304 12.26 25.72 -35.09
C VAL A 304 12.23 27.24 -35.14
N ALA A 305 12.24 27.89 -33.97
CA ALA A 305 12.38 29.34 -33.90
C ALA A 305 13.71 29.69 -34.58
N SER A 306 13.63 30.28 -35.78
CA SER A 306 14.79 30.80 -36.49
C SER A 306 15.54 31.73 -35.54
N PRO A 307 16.86 31.58 -35.35
CA PRO A 307 17.62 32.56 -34.58
C PRO A 307 17.48 33.90 -35.31
N SER A 308 16.92 34.90 -34.63
CA SER A 308 16.80 36.25 -35.16
C SER A 308 18.21 36.80 -35.40
N VAL A 309 18.63 36.79 -36.67
CA VAL A 309 19.84 37.48 -37.12
C VAL A 309 19.55 38.98 -37.09
N GLY A 310 20.12 39.66 -36.10
CA GLY A 310 20.62 41.03 -36.15
C GLY A 310 19.62 42.18 -36.38
N GLN A 311 19.52 43.05 -35.38
CA GLN A 311 19.66 44.49 -35.59
C GLN A 311 20.31 45.07 -34.32
N GLY A 312 21.59 45.42 -34.45
CA GLY A 312 22.30 46.24 -33.48
C GLY A 312 21.94 47.69 -33.74
N ASP A 313 21.39 48.36 -32.74
CA ASP A 313 21.24 49.81 -32.76
C ASP A 313 22.26 50.46 -31.81
N ALA A 314 23.25 51.04 -32.48
CA ALA A 314 23.89 52.32 -32.23
C ALA A 314 23.85 52.92 -30.81
N ALA A 315 25.06 53.12 -30.30
CA ALA A 315 25.39 54.02 -29.20
C ALA A 315 24.97 55.47 -29.49
N ALA A 316 24.55 56.20 -28.44
CA ALA A 316 24.59 57.65 -28.36
C ALA A 316 25.12 58.11 -26.98
N PRO A 317 25.81 59.27 -26.89
CA PRO A 317 26.79 59.56 -25.83
C PRO A 317 26.36 60.63 -24.79
N GLY A 318 26.98 60.57 -23.60
CA GLY A 318 27.12 61.66 -22.59
C GLY A 318 25.86 62.01 -21.78
N GLU A 319 25.85 62.34 -20.49
CA GLU A 319 26.83 62.66 -19.44
C GLU A 319 26.00 62.95 -18.14
N PRO A 320 26.54 63.39 -16.98
CA PRO A 320 27.51 62.76 -16.07
C PRO A 320 26.92 62.47 -14.66
N ARG A 321 27.70 61.71 -13.87
CA ARG A 321 27.54 61.49 -12.41
C ARG A 321 27.33 62.79 -11.62
N ARG A 322 26.43 62.74 -10.62
CA ARG A 322 26.56 63.53 -9.39
C ARG A 322 26.66 62.60 -8.18
N LEU A 323 27.76 62.78 -7.45
CA LEU A 323 28.08 62.21 -6.15
C LEU A 323 27.77 63.27 -5.08
N ALA A 324 27.08 62.87 -4.00
CA ALA A 324 27.00 63.48 -2.64
C ALA A 324 25.58 63.23 -2.08
N ALA A 325 25.30 63.08 -0.80
CA ALA A 325 26.01 62.75 0.43
C ALA A 325 24.89 62.60 1.49
N ALA A 326 25.10 61.70 2.46
CA ALA A 326 24.60 61.66 3.85
C ALA A 326 23.31 62.42 4.24
N VAL A 327 22.36 61.72 4.90
CA VAL A 327 21.80 62.12 6.22
C VAL A 327 21.37 60.86 6.98
N GLU A 328 21.84 60.76 8.22
CA GLU A 328 21.53 59.76 9.25
C GLU A 328 20.11 59.93 9.84
N GLY A 329 19.56 58.85 10.38
CA GLY A 329 18.32 58.82 11.17
C GLY A 329 17.85 57.40 11.44
#